data_AF-A0A9E4DE91-F1
#
_entry.id   AF-A0A9E4DE91-F1
#
_cell.length_a   1.000
_cell.length_b   1.000
_cell.length_c   1.000
_cell.angle_alpha   90.00
_cell.angle_beta   90.00
_cell.angle_gamma   90.00
#
_symmetry.space_group_name_H-M   'P 1'
#
loop_
_entity.id
_entity.type
_entity.pdbx_description
1 polymer ?
#
loop_
_entity_poly.entity_id
_entity_poly.type
_entity_poly.pdbx_seq_one_letter_code
_entity_poly.pdbx_strand_id
1 'polypeptide(L)' 'MRKFTLVLLATLVTSPAIAQPKDCDELKAEIDAKISANGVASFTTTIVDRDAAEDGKVVGTCDNGTKKIVYKRG' A
#
# COMPACT_ATOMS: atom_id res chain seq x y z
N MET A 1 -29.75 49.46 -10.16
CA MET A 1 -29.07 49.05 -11.42
C MET A 1 -27.58 48.94 -11.17
N ARG A 2 -26.93 47.92 -11.77
CA ARG A 2 -25.49 47.57 -11.80
C ARG A 2 -24.99 46.80 -10.57
N LYS A 3 -25.18 45.48 -10.53
CA LYS A 3 -24.30 44.44 -11.13
C LYS A 3 -22.87 44.50 -10.57
N PHE A 4 -22.68 44.01 -9.35
CA PHE A 4 -21.40 43.49 -8.90
C PHE A 4 -21.46 41.97 -8.94
N THR A 5 -21.12 41.50 -10.13
CA THR A 5 -20.76 40.15 -10.50
C THR A 5 -19.55 39.67 -9.68
N LEU A 6 -19.42 38.35 -9.59
CA LEU A 6 -18.35 37.57 -8.96
C LEU A 6 -18.42 37.49 -7.43
N VAL A 7 -18.57 36.26 -6.92
CA VAL A 7 -17.46 35.59 -6.23
C VAL A 7 -17.86 34.14 -5.86
N LEU A 8 -16.93 33.24 -6.20
CA LEU A 8 -16.74 31.88 -5.68
C LEU A 8 -17.81 30.81 -5.97
N LEU A 9 -17.76 30.29 -7.20
CA LEU A 9 -17.99 28.87 -7.41
C LEU A 9 -16.90 28.10 -6.62
N ALA A 10 -17.24 27.61 -5.43
CA ALA A 10 -16.43 26.63 -4.71
C ALA A 10 -16.57 25.28 -5.44
N THR A 11 -15.68 25.04 -6.40
CA THR A 11 -15.52 23.71 -6.99
C THR A 11 -14.96 22.78 -5.92
N LEU A 12 -15.85 22.00 -5.30
CA LEU A 12 -15.48 20.79 -4.57
C LEU A 12 -14.73 19.88 -5.55
N VAL A 13 -13.40 19.91 -5.49
CA VAL A 13 -12.57 18.89 -6.12
C VAL A 13 -12.75 17.62 -5.28
N THR A 14 -13.82 16.88 -5.54
CA THR A 14 -13.91 15.49 -5.12
C THR A 14 -12.83 14.75 -5.90
N SER A 15 -11.66 14.60 -5.30
CA SER A 15 -10.62 13.75 -5.87
C SER A 15 -11.22 12.36 -5.99
N PRO A 16 -11.25 11.74 -7.19
CA PRO A 16 -11.61 10.35 -7.28
C PRO A 16 -10.57 9.59 -6.46
N ALA A 17 -11.00 8.97 -5.36
CA ALA A 17 -10.20 7.95 -4.71
C ALA A 17 -10.09 6.82 -5.74
N ILE A 18 -9.04 6.88 -6.56
CA ILE A 18 -8.68 5.80 -7.45
C ILE A 18 -8.43 4.63 -6.52
N ALA A 19 -9.34 3.66 -6.53
CA ALA A 19 -9.12 2.35 -5.97
C ALA A 19 -8.09 1.64 -6.85
N GLN A 20 -6.86 2.16 -6.85
CA GLN A 20 -5.71 1.42 -7.33
C GLN A 20 -5.55 0.28 -6.33
N PRO A 21 -5.60 -0.99 -6.77
CA PRO A 21 -5.13 -2.07 -5.92
C PRO A 21 -3.75 -1.63 -5.41
N LYS A 22 -3.59 -1.56 -4.09
CA LYS A 22 -2.31 -1.21 -3.45
C LYS A 22 -1.22 -1.99 -4.17
N ASP A 23 -0.28 -1.29 -4.80
CA ASP A 23 0.88 -1.93 -5.41
C ASP A 23 1.56 -2.82 -4.36
N CYS A 24 2.02 -4.00 -4.78
CA CYS A 24 2.69 -4.95 -3.88
C CYS A 24 3.81 -4.28 -3.07
N ASP A 25 4.51 -3.32 -3.68
CA ASP A 25 5.56 -2.53 -3.04
C ASP A 25 5.04 -1.63 -1.92
N GLU A 26 3.88 -0.99 -2.08
CA GLU A 26 3.28 -0.17 -1.02
C GLU A 26 2.85 -1.06 0.16
N LEU A 27 2.16 -2.18 -0.12
CA LEU A 27 1.76 -3.12 0.92
C LEU A 27 2.98 -3.69 1.66
N LYS A 28 4.05 -4.01 0.93
CA LYS A 28 5.32 -4.44 1.50
C LYS A 28 5.92 -3.38 2.42
N ALA A 29 5.96 -2.11 1.98
CA ALA A 29 6.47 -1.01 2.80
C ALA A 29 5.65 -0.81 4.10
N GLU A 30 4.32 -0.90 4.02
CA GLU A 30 3.44 -0.84 5.20
C GLU A 30 3.71 -2.00 6.17
N ILE A 31 3.89 -3.22 5.64
CA ILE A 31 4.23 -4.39 6.45
C ILE A 31 5.61 -4.21 7.12
N ASP A 32 6.61 -3.71 6.38
CA ASP A 32 7.96 -3.48 6.90
C ASP A 32 7.96 -2.42 8.01
N ALA A 33 7.22 -1.33 7.82
CA ALA A 33 7.03 -0.32 8.85
C ALA A 33 6.38 -0.91 10.11
N LYS A 34 5.34 -1.74 9.95
CA LYS A 34 4.69 -2.41 11.10
C LYS A 34 5.63 -3.38 11.81
N ILE A 35 6.39 -4.20 11.08
CA ILE A 35 7.36 -5.13 11.66
C ILE A 35 8.44 -4.38 12.44
N SER A 36 8.96 -3.29 11.86
CA SER A 36 9.94 -2.41 12.51
C SER A 36 9.37 -1.76 13.77
N ALA A 37 8.12 -1.29 13.73
CA ALA A 37 7.43 -0.71 14.87
C ALA A 37 7.18 -1.72 16.02
N ASN A 38 7.16 -3.01 15.71
CA ASN A 38 7.12 -4.09 16.71
C ASN A 38 8.51 -4.44 17.27
N GLY A 39 9.55 -3.67 16.94
CA GLY A 39 10.90 -3.81 17.50
C GLY A 39 11.76 -4.89 16.81
N VAL A 40 11.39 -5.34 15.61
CA VAL A 40 12.21 -6.28 14.85
C VAL A 40 13.28 -5.51 14.08
N ALA A 41 14.54 -5.60 14.51
CA ALA A 41 15.64 -4.83 13.95
C ALA A 41 16.25 -5.42 12.66
N SER A 42 16.19 -6.75 12.50
CA SER A 42 16.80 -7.46 11.37
C SER A 42 15.80 -8.42 10.76
N PHE A 43 15.29 -8.03 9.60
CA PHE A 43 14.36 -8.85 8.82
C PHE A 43 14.39 -8.44 7.35
N THR A 44 13.80 -9.28 6.52
CA THR A 44 13.58 -9.02 5.12
C THR A 44 12.18 -9.50 4.75
N THR A 45 11.47 -8.73 3.95
CA THR A 45 10.26 -9.19 3.28
C THR A 45 10.48 -9.20 1.78
N THR A 46 10.03 -10.26 1.11
CA THR A 46 10.20 -10.46 -0.32
C THR A 46 8.85 -10.74 -0.96
N ILE A 47 8.58 -10.09 -2.10
CA ILE A 47 7.41 -10.38 -2.91
C ILE A 47 7.77 -11.55 -3.83
N VAL A 48 6.99 -12.62 -3.78
CA VAL A 48 7.16 -13.80 -4.63
C VAL A 48 5.80 -14.21 -5.21
N ASP A 49 5.82 -15.01 -6.26
CA ASP A 49 4.59 -15.61 -6.78
C ASP A 49 3.96 -16.53 -5.72
N ARG A 50 2.63 -16.64 -5.74
CA ARG A 50 1.88 -17.41 -4.74
C ARG A 50 2.39 -18.84 -4.59
N ASP A 51 2.74 -19.47 -5.72
CA ASP A 51 3.14 -20.87 -5.79
C ASP A 51 4.66 -21.08 -5.66
N ALA A 52 5.45 -20.00 -5.52
CA ALA A 52 6.89 -20.10 -5.31
C ALA A 52 7.21 -20.75 -3.95
N ALA A 53 8.15 -21.70 -3.97
CA ALA A 53 8.66 -22.34 -2.76
C ALA A 53 9.66 -21.39 -2.09
N GLU A 54 9.33 -20.95 -0.87
CA GLU A 54 10.15 -20.01 -0.10
C GLU A 54 10.16 -20.41 1.38
N ASP A 55 11.34 -20.42 1.98
CA ASP A 55 11.53 -20.67 3.41
C ASP A 55 11.25 -19.41 4.23
N GLY A 56 9.99 -19.11 4.50
CA GLY A 56 9.62 -17.96 5.32
C GLY A 56 8.14 -17.88 5.67
N LYS A 57 7.77 -16.89 6.47
CA LYS A 57 6.39 -16.70 6.91
C LYS A 57 5.65 -15.77 5.96
N VAL A 58 4.53 -16.21 5.40
CA VAL A 58 3.65 -15.33 4.62
C VAL A 58 3.01 -14.30 5.56
N VAL A 59 3.20 -13.01 5.24
CA VAL A 59 2.70 -11.88 6.03
C VAL A 59 1.70 -11.01 5.27
N GLY A 60 1.54 -11.24 3.97
CA GLY A 60 0.54 -10.58 3.14
C GLY A 60 0.42 -11.20 1.76
N THR A 61 -0.62 -10.80 1.03
CA THR A 61 -0.87 -11.16 -0.37
C THR A 61 -1.27 -9.92 -1.15
N CYS A 62 -0.78 -9.78 -2.37
CA CYS A 62 -1.04 -8.63 -3.24
C CYS A 62 -1.31 -9.11 -4.69
N ASP A 63 -1.54 -8.18 -5.62
CA ASP A 63 -1.94 -8.49 -7.02
C ASP A 63 -3.12 -9.46 -7.10
N ASN A 64 -4.20 -9.16 -6.38
CA ASN A 64 -5.39 -10.01 -6.28
C ASN A 64 -5.11 -11.45 -5.77
N GLY A 65 -4.02 -11.62 -5.01
CA GLY A 65 -3.61 -12.91 -4.45
C GLY A 65 -2.74 -13.75 -5.37
N THR A 66 -2.28 -13.20 -6.50
CA THR A 66 -1.30 -13.89 -7.37
C THR A 66 0.12 -13.85 -6.81
N LYS A 67 0.41 -12.87 -5.94
CA LYS A 67 1.68 -12.73 -5.23
C LYS A 67 1.50 -12.74 -3.72
N LYS A 68 2.53 -13.20 -3.02
CA LYS A 68 2.62 -13.24 -1.56
C LYS A 68 3.88 -12.50 -1.07
N ILE A 69 3.77 -11.90 0.10
CA ILE A 69 4.87 -11.22 0.77
C ILE A 69 5.36 -12.15 1.87
N VAL A 70 6.62 -12.60 1.75
CA VAL A 70 7.25 -13.56 2.65
C VAL A 70 8.23 -12.83 3.55
N TYR A 71 8.04 -12.96 4.85
CA TYR A 71 8.95 -12.49 5.89
C TYR A 71 9.99 -13.56 6.22
N LYS A 72 11.26 -13.13 6.28
CA LYS A 72 12.39 -13.86 6.81
C LYS A 72 13.04 -13.01 7.90
N ARG A 73 13.32 -13.64 9.05
CA ARG A 73 14.10 -12.98 10.12
C ARG A 73 15.57 -13.04 9.74
N GLY A 74 16.27 -11.91 9.88
CA GLY A 74 17.72 -11.83 9.69
C GLY A 74 18.50 -12.35 10.89
#